data_AF-A0A8T6RN67-F1
#
_entry.id   AF-A0A8T6RN67-F1
#
_cell.length_a   1.000
_cell.length_b   1.000
_cell.length_c   1.000
_cell.angle_alpha   90.00
_cell.angle_beta   90.00
_cell.angle_gamma   90.00
#
_symmetry.space_group_name_H-M   'P 1'
#
loop_
_entity.id
_entity.type
_entity.pdbx_description
1 polymer ?
#
loop_
_entity_poly.entity_id
_entity_poly.type
_entity_poly.pdbx_seq_one_letter_code
_entity_poly.pdbx_strand_id
1 'polypeptide(L)'
;MPDWLTHLVIGYIIIWAVSKFPTYDVKLRKYYWIFIIGMVAPDIERIFSIIANLIGNSYIQEFFGPITTITHSFLGVLLVSLFITGFFSREQDSKNIFLVLIIGGIGHLIMDMIMWPAGWGYGIPLFYPLIGPEFVVSFGFVWPGGFIPLIIASIIFLGTISIDLITKNFTVFKYNFSKKVEII
;
A
#
# COMPACT_ATOMS: atom_id res chain seq x y z
N MET A 1 12.36 6.16 -3.60
CA MET A 1 10.99 5.68 -3.31
C MET A 1 10.89 4.21 -3.68
N PRO A 2 10.06 3.43 -2.98
CA PRO A 2 9.64 2.11 -3.45
C PRO A 2 9.13 2.18 -4.89
N ASP A 3 9.18 1.07 -5.60
CA ASP A 3 8.66 1.00 -6.97
C ASP A 3 7.20 0.51 -6.99
N TRP A 4 6.52 0.74 -8.11
CA TRP A 4 5.18 0.22 -8.40
C TRP A 4 4.98 -1.27 -8.09
N LEU A 5 6.04 -2.09 -8.24
CA LEU A 5 6.00 -3.52 -7.98
C LEU A 5 5.94 -3.79 -6.49
N THR A 6 6.66 -3.01 -5.69
CA THR A 6 6.63 -3.03 -4.24
C THR A 6 5.24 -2.70 -3.73
N HIS A 7 4.61 -1.64 -4.24
CA HIS A 7 3.24 -1.29 -3.86
C HIS A 7 2.22 -2.35 -4.29
N LEU A 8 2.41 -2.98 -5.45
CA LEU A 8 1.58 -4.09 -5.91
C LEU A 8 1.71 -5.30 -4.97
N VAL A 9 2.94 -5.71 -4.63
CA VAL A 9 3.21 -6.83 -3.73
C VAL A 9 2.62 -6.58 -2.34
N ILE A 10 2.83 -5.38 -1.79
CA ILE A 10 2.29 -5.02 -0.48
C ILE A 10 0.78 -4.94 -0.50
N GLY A 11 0.20 -4.34 -1.55
CA GLY A 11 -1.25 -4.33 -1.74
C GLY A 11 -1.83 -5.74 -1.79
N TYR A 12 -1.14 -6.68 -2.46
CA TYR A 12 -1.54 -8.08 -2.51
C TYR A 12 -1.46 -8.74 -1.13
N ILE A 13 -0.40 -8.50 -0.37
CA ILE A 13 -0.26 -9.02 1.01
C ILE A 13 -1.38 -8.51 1.90
N ILE A 14 -1.74 -7.23 1.80
CA ILE A 14 -2.86 -6.63 2.55
C ILE A 14 -4.17 -7.33 2.19
N ILE A 15 -4.46 -7.49 0.90
CA ILE A 15 -5.66 -8.20 0.43
C ILE A 15 -5.66 -9.65 0.91
N TRP A 16 -4.53 -10.35 0.80
CA TRP A 16 -4.40 -11.73 1.25
C TRP A 16 -4.69 -11.84 2.75
N ALA A 17 -4.18 -10.92 3.57
CA ALA A 17 -4.46 -10.87 5.00
C ALA A 17 -5.95 -10.60 5.28
N VAL A 18 -6.55 -9.61 4.62
CA VAL A 18 -7.98 -9.30 4.75
C VAL A 18 -8.87 -10.47 4.32
N SER A 19 -8.48 -11.21 3.28
CA SER A 19 -9.21 -12.38 2.78
C SER A 19 -9.28 -13.54 3.79
N LYS A 20 -8.42 -13.55 4.82
CA LYS A 20 -8.47 -14.55 5.90
C LYS A 20 -9.61 -14.33 6.88
N PHE A 21 -10.30 -13.20 6.80
CA PHE A 21 -11.48 -12.91 7.62
C PHE A 21 -12.76 -13.12 6.78
N PRO A 22 -13.49 -14.25 6.97
CA PRO A 22 -14.60 -14.65 6.09
C PRO A 22 -15.70 -13.59 5.98
N THR A 23 -15.95 -12.84 7.06
CA THR A 23 -16.93 -11.76 7.12
C THR A 23 -16.66 -10.63 6.12
N TYR A 24 -15.38 -10.36 5.83
CA TYR A 24 -14.94 -9.27 4.96
C TYR A 24 -14.69 -9.74 3.52
N ASP A 25 -14.15 -10.95 3.34
CA ASP A 25 -13.82 -11.50 2.02
C ASP A 25 -15.01 -11.50 1.05
N VAL A 26 -16.16 -12.07 1.45
CA VAL A 26 -17.32 -12.21 0.55
C VAL A 26 -17.82 -10.86 0.01
N LYS A 27 -17.79 -9.80 0.83
CA LYS A 27 -18.30 -8.48 0.45
C LYS A 27 -17.25 -7.63 -0.30
N LEU A 28 -15.98 -7.77 0.08
CA LEU A 28 -14.90 -6.90 -0.42
C LEU A 28 -14.15 -7.46 -1.62
N ARG A 29 -14.29 -8.75 -1.92
CA ARG A 29 -13.53 -9.41 -3.01
C ARG A 29 -13.66 -8.70 -4.35
N LYS A 30 -14.85 -8.17 -4.68
CA LYS A 30 -15.07 -7.40 -5.92
C LYS A 30 -14.26 -6.10 -6.00
N TYR A 31 -13.76 -5.59 -4.88
CA TYR A 31 -12.97 -4.35 -4.79
C TYR A 31 -11.47 -4.59 -4.61
N TYR A 32 -11.00 -5.84 -4.52
CA TYR A 32 -9.58 -6.15 -4.32
C TYR A 32 -8.68 -5.55 -5.40
N TRP A 33 -9.06 -5.71 -6.68
CA TRP A 33 -8.31 -5.10 -7.77
C TRP A 33 -8.38 -3.57 -7.77
N ILE A 34 -9.52 -3.00 -7.34
CA ILE A 34 -9.66 -1.55 -7.19
C ILE A 34 -8.71 -1.01 -6.11
N PHE A 35 -8.52 -1.75 -5.01
CA PHE A 35 -7.57 -1.38 -3.97
C PHE A 35 -6.12 -1.44 -4.50
N ILE A 36 -5.75 -2.48 -5.25
CA ILE A 36 -4.42 -2.56 -5.90
C ILE A 36 -4.21 -1.39 -6.85
N ILE A 37 -5.22 -1.06 -7.67
CA ILE A 37 -5.16 0.10 -8.56
C ILE A 37 -4.92 1.36 -7.73
N GLY A 38 -5.65 1.57 -6.64
CA GLY A 38 -5.42 2.70 -5.74
C GLY A 38 -4.00 2.74 -5.17
N MET A 39 -3.44 1.58 -4.78
CA MET A 39 -2.07 1.45 -4.27
C MET A 39 -0.98 1.78 -5.30
N VAL A 40 -1.27 1.66 -6.60
CA VAL A 40 -0.28 1.86 -7.67
C VAL A 40 -0.54 3.16 -8.45
N ALA A 41 -1.75 3.71 -8.38
CA ALA A 41 -2.15 4.87 -9.16
C ALA A 41 -1.29 6.14 -8.91
N PRO A 42 -0.76 6.41 -7.70
CA PRO A 42 0.16 7.52 -7.51
C PRO A 42 1.43 7.41 -8.36
N ASP A 43 1.92 6.20 -8.65
CA ASP A 43 3.11 5.90 -9.48
C ASP A 43 2.86 5.99 -11.01
N ILE A 44 1.74 6.56 -11.46
CA ILE A 44 1.38 6.56 -12.89
C ILE A 44 2.44 7.25 -13.78
N GLU A 45 3.23 8.19 -13.23
CA GLU A 45 4.36 8.82 -13.92
C GLU A 45 5.41 7.81 -14.39
N ARG A 46 5.53 6.66 -13.72
CA ARG A 46 6.55 5.65 -14.04
C ARG A 46 6.36 5.11 -15.43
N ILE A 47 5.11 4.95 -15.86
CA ILE A 47 4.76 4.53 -17.23
C ILE A 47 5.27 5.56 -18.23
N PHE A 48 5.02 6.86 -17.97
CA PHE A 48 5.50 7.94 -18.83
C PHE A 48 7.03 8.03 -18.84
N SER A 49 7.68 7.79 -17.70
CA SER A 49 9.15 7.79 -17.60
C SER A 49 9.78 6.64 -18.39
N ILE A 50 9.18 5.44 -18.35
CA ILE A 50 9.60 4.29 -19.18
C ILE A 50 9.45 4.64 -20.66
N ILE A 51 8.29 5.16 -21.07
CA ILE A 51 8.06 5.57 -22.46
C ILE A 51 9.10 6.62 -22.90
N ALA A 52 9.35 7.63 -22.07
CA ALA A 52 10.31 8.69 -22.34
C ALA A 52 11.74 8.18 -22.52
N ASN A 53 12.15 7.20 -21.70
CA ASN A 53 13.44 6.52 -21.84
C ASN A 53 13.52 5.72 -23.14
N LEU A 54 12.47 4.99 -23.50
CA LEU A 54 12.44 4.17 -24.72
C LEU A 54 12.57 5.01 -26.00
N ILE A 55 11.98 6.20 -26.00
CA ILE A 55 12.06 7.14 -27.14
C ILE A 55 13.28 8.07 -27.07
N GLY A 56 14.07 8.03 -25.99
CA GLY A 56 15.25 8.88 -25.79
C GLY A 56 14.93 10.37 -25.67
N ASN A 57 13.76 10.74 -25.16
CA ASN A 57 13.32 12.14 -25.09
C ASN A 57 13.28 12.65 -23.64
N SER A 58 14.32 13.41 -23.27
CA SER A 58 14.45 14.01 -21.93
C SER A 58 13.37 15.05 -21.62
N TYR A 59 12.84 15.76 -22.63
CA TYR A 59 11.77 16.75 -22.41
C TYR A 59 10.49 16.11 -21.87
N ILE A 60 10.21 14.87 -22.28
CA ILE A 60 9.03 14.15 -21.78
C ILE A 60 9.22 13.83 -20.29
N GLN A 61 10.43 13.46 -19.84
CA GLN A 61 10.70 13.23 -18.42
C GLN A 61 10.50 14.51 -17.59
N GLU A 62 11.03 15.64 -18.06
CA GLU A 62 10.87 16.92 -17.37
C GLU A 62 9.41 17.37 -17.32
N PHE A 63 8.65 17.17 -18.40
CA PHE A 63 7.24 17.53 -18.47
C PHE A 63 6.37 16.74 -17.48
N PHE A 64 6.68 15.46 -17.24
CA PHE A 64 5.93 14.62 -16.31
C PHE A 64 6.40 14.72 -14.85
N GLY A 65 7.57 15.30 -14.56
CA GLY A 65 8.08 15.48 -13.20
C GLY A 65 7.09 16.15 -12.23
N PRO A 66 6.42 17.26 -12.60
CA PRO A 66 5.40 17.89 -11.74
C PRO A 66 4.20 16.98 -11.44
N ILE A 67 3.83 16.08 -12.36
CA ILE A 67 2.72 15.14 -12.16
C ILE A 67 3.04 14.17 -11.03
N THR A 68 4.30 13.73 -10.91
CA THR A 68 4.78 12.91 -9.79
C THR A 68 4.52 13.60 -8.46
N THR A 69 4.93 14.85 -8.31
CA THR A 69 4.75 15.61 -7.06
C THR A 69 3.27 15.76 -6.70
N ILE A 70 2.42 16.02 -7.70
CA ILE A 70 0.98 16.19 -7.47
C ILE A 70 0.33 14.87 -7.05
N THR A 71 0.62 13.77 -7.77
CA THR A 71 0.02 12.44 -7.54
C THR A 71 0.44 11.84 -6.21
N HIS A 72 1.65 12.14 -5.73
CA HIS A 72 2.16 11.78 -4.41
C HIS A 72 1.74 12.77 -3.31
N SER A 73 0.56 13.37 -3.46
CA SER A 73 -0.09 14.20 -2.46
C SER A 73 -1.49 13.66 -2.14
N PHE A 74 -2.05 14.05 -1.00
CA PHE A 74 -3.41 13.65 -0.63
C PHE A 74 -4.43 14.18 -1.64
N LEU A 75 -4.25 15.42 -2.09
CA LEU A 75 -5.05 16.00 -3.17
C LEU A 75 -4.87 15.22 -4.48
N GLY A 76 -3.65 14.80 -4.80
CA GLY A 76 -3.35 13.91 -5.92
C GLY A 76 -4.12 12.61 -5.86
N VAL A 77 -4.06 11.91 -4.74
CA VAL A 77 -4.84 10.68 -4.51
C VAL A 77 -6.33 10.92 -4.72
N LEU A 78 -6.89 12.02 -4.20
CA LEU A 78 -8.29 12.38 -4.44
C LEU A 78 -8.60 12.60 -5.92
N LEU A 79 -7.78 13.39 -6.62
CA LEU A 79 -7.97 13.71 -8.04
C LEU A 79 -7.85 12.46 -8.92
N VAL A 80 -6.85 11.62 -8.68
CA VAL A 80 -6.64 10.36 -9.40
C VAL A 80 -7.80 9.39 -9.11
N SER A 81 -8.25 9.29 -7.86
CA SER A 81 -9.39 8.45 -7.50
C SER A 81 -10.68 8.93 -8.17
N LEU A 82 -10.92 10.25 -8.23
CA LEU A 82 -12.06 10.83 -8.96
C LEU A 82 -11.97 10.52 -10.46
N PHE A 83 -10.80 10.71 -11.07
CA PHE A 83 -10.56 10.43 -12.47
C PHE A 83 -10.84 8.96 -12.80
N ILE A 84 -10.27 8.02 -12.05
CA ILE A 84 -10.47 6.58 -12.26
C ILE A 84 -11.94 6.20 -12.03
N THR A 85 -12.58 6.74 -10.99
CA THR A 85 -14.01 6.48 -10.71
C THR A 85 -14.92 6.97 -11.83
N GLY A 86 -14.55 8.04 -12.54
CA GLY A 86 -15.31 8.57 -13.68
C GLY A 86 -15.57 7.54 -14.78
N PHE A 87 -14.65 6.58 -14.97
CA PHE A 87 -14.81 5.47 -15.91
C PHE A 87 -15.86 4.43 -15.48
N PHE A 88 -16.29 4.46 -14.21
CA PHE A 88 -17.30 3.57 -13.62
C PHE A 88 -18.62 4.29 -13.30
N SER A 89 -18.87 5.44 -13.93
CA SER A 89 -20.00 6.35 -13.65
C SER A 89 -21.41 5.72 -13.73
N ARG A 90 -21.55 4.55 -14.37
CA ARG A 90 -22.83 3.83 -14.49
C ARG A 90 -23.03 2.72 -13.45
N GLU A 91 -22.05 2.51 -12.59
CA GLU A 91 -22.14 1.49 -11.55
C GLU A 91 -22.79 2.06 -10.28
N GLN A 92 -23.74 1.29 -9.73
CA GLN A 92 -24.33 1.58 -8.42
C GLN A 92 -23.27 1.61 -7.29
N ASP A 93 -22.08 1.07 -7.57
CA ASP A 93 -20.93 0.96 -6.68
C ASP A 93 -19.88 2.08 -6.83
N SER A 94 -20.10 3.09 -7.67
CA SER A 94 -19.12 4.17 -7.92
C SER A 94 -18.57 4.83 -6.64
N LYS A 95 -19.43 5.06 -5.63
CA LYS A 95 -19.00 5.57 -4.31
C LYS A 95 -18.04 4.62 -3.59
N ASN A 96 -18.29 3.32 -3.64
CA ASN A 96 -17.43 2.32 -3.02
C ASN A 96 -16.11 2.19 -3.76
N ILE A 97 -16.13 2.24 -5.10
CA ILE A 97 -14.92 2.26 -5.94
C ILE A 97 -14.05 3.47 -5.57
N PHE A 98 -14.64 4.67 -5.51
CA PHE A 98 -13.93 5.89 -5.10
C PHE A 98 -13.28 5.76 -3.72
N LEU A 99 -14.04 5.28 -2.73
CA LEU A 99 -13.52 5.10 -1.37
C LEU A 99 -12.38 4.07 -1.33
N VAL A 100 -12.49 2.96 -2.06
CA VAL A 100 -11.46 1.93 -2.12
C VAL A 100 -10.19 2.45 -2.81
N LEU A 101 -10.33 3.25 -3.87
CA LEU A 101 -9.20 3.91 -4.54
C LEU A 101 -8.47 4.87 -3.59
N ILE A 102 -9.21 5.68 -2.82
CA ILE A 102 -8.62 6.54 -1.79
C ILE A 102 -7.88 5.71 -0.74
N ILE A 103 -8.49 4.65 -0.23
CA ILE A 103 -7.87 3.80 0.78
C ILE A 103 -6.58 3.17 0.23
N GLY A 104 -6.58 2.72 -1.03
CA GLY A 104 -5.37 2.25 -1.71
C GLY A 104 -4.31 3.34 -1.86
N GLY A 105 -4.68 4.53 -2.32
CA GLY A 105 -3.75 5.65 -2.51
C GLY A 105 -3.18 6.19 -1.19
N ILE A 106 -3.96 6.20 -0.11
CA ILE A 106 -3.44 6.50 1.23
C ILE A 106 -2.46 5.40 1.67
N GLY A 107 -2.79 4.13 1.40
CA GLY A 107 -1.89 3.01 1.66
C GLY A 107 -0.55 3.18 0.94
N HIS A 108 -0.56 3.63 -0.32
CA HIS A 108 0.64 3.98 -1.07
C HIS A 108 1.48 5.05 -0.35
N LEU A 109 0.88 6.20 -0.03
CA LEU A 109 1.58 7.31 0.63
C LEU A 109 2.17 6.91 1.99
N ILE A 110 1.45 6.09 2.78
CA ILE A 110 1.94 5.55 4.04
C ILE A 110 3.15 4.64 3.79
N MET A 111 3.11 3.82 2.75
CA MET A 111 4.22 2.94 2.41
C MET A 111 5.47 3.73 2.01
N ASP A 112 5.33 4.79 1.21
CA ASP A 112 6.46 5.67 0.90
C ASP A 112 7.06 6.31 2.13
N MET A 113 6.19 6.79 3.01
CA MET A 113 6.57 7.41 4.28
C MET A 113 7.38 6.43 5.15
N ILE A 114 7.00 5.14 5.17
CA ILE A 114 7.68 4.09 5.94
C ILE A 114 8.98 3.64 5.27
N MET A 115 8.98 3.46 3.95
CA MET A 115 10.08 2.83 3.22
C MET A 115 11.15 3.82 2.75
N TRP A 116 10.86 5.12 2.71
CA TRP A 116 11.80 6.15 2.29
C TRP A 116 12.10 7.20 3.38
N PRO A 117 12.40 6.82 4.64
CA PRO A 117 12.61 7.77 5.73
C PRO A 117 13.85 8.67 5.52
N ALA A 118 14.84 8.21 4.75
CA ALA A 118 16.09 8.91 4.49
C ALA A 118 15.99 10.02 3.43
N GLY A 119 14.97 9.99 2.56
CA GLY A 119 14.75 11.06 1.57
C GLY A 119 14.30 12.39 2.17
N TRP A 120 13.87 12.36 3.44
CA TRP A 120 13.28 13.50 4.14
C TRP A 120 14.28 14.25 5.04
N GLY A 121 15.53 13.78 5.13
CA GLY A 121 16.60 14.39 5.93
C GLY A 121 16.42 14.33 7.46
N TYR A 122 15.20 14.13 7.99
CA TYR A 122 14.89 14.33 9.41
C TYR A 122 13.92 13.29 10.04
N GLY A 123 13.70 12.14 9.41
CA GLY A 123 12.87 11.04 9.95
C GLY A 123 11.54 10.85 9.22
N ILE A 124 10.61 10.10 9.84
CA ILE A 124 9.28 9.83 9.27
C ILE A 124 8.43 11.10 9.40
N PRO A 125 8.01 11.73 8.29
CA PRO A 125 7.20 12.94 8.35
C PRO A 125 5.76 12.58 8.72
N LEU A 126 5.30 12.93 9.93
CA LEU A 126 3.97 12.53 10.45
C LEU A 126 2.81 13.06 9.60
N PHE A 127 3.04 14.17 8.90
CA PHE A 127 2.08 14.85 8.04
C PHE A 127 2.39 14.70 6.56
N TYR A 128 3.22 13.74 6.14
CA TYR A 128 3.36 13.43 4.72
C TYR A 128 2.00 13.07 4.12
N PRO A 129 1.57 13.62 2.98
CA PRO A 129 2.31 14.47 2.03
C PRO A 129 2.05 15.98 2.11
N LEU A 130 1.57 16.50 3.24
CA LEU A 130 1.41 17.95 3.49
C LEU A 130 2.72 18.68 3.76
N ILE A 131 3.86 18.09 3.37
CA ILE A 131 5.20 18.61 3.64
C ILE A 131 5.87 18.81 2.28
N GLY A 132 5.97 20.08 1.90
CA GLY A 132 6.63 20.57 0.69
C GLY A 132 7.22 21.95 0.98
N PRO A 133 8.06 22.52 0.09
CA PRO A 133 8.56 23.89 0.27
C PRO A 133 7.44 24.94 0.40
N GLU A 134 6.22 24.62 -0.01
CA GLU A 134 5.04 25.47 0.17
C GLU A 134 4.39 25.39 1.57
N PHE A 135 4.77 24.41 2.41
CA PHE A 135 4.13 24.13 3.70
C PHE A 135 5.15 24.18 4.85
N VAL A 136 5.00 25.15 5.75
CA VAL A 136 5.98 25.51 6.81
C VAL A 136 6.01 24.53 8.01
N VAL A 137 5.13 23.51 8.03
CA VAL A 137 4.91 22.67 9.22
C VAL A 137 5.46 21.26 9.01
N SER A 138 6.66 20.98 9.48
CA SER A 138 7.21 19.62 9.56
C SER A 138 7.24 19.12 11.01
N PHE A 139 6.34 18.21 11.36
CA PHE A 139 6.53 17.35 12.54
C PHE A 139 7.13 16.03 12.06
N GLY A 140 8.44 15.89 12.20
CA GLY A 140 9.13 14.62 11.98
C GLY A 140 9.25 13.88 13.30
N PHE A 141 8.98 12.56 13.31
CA PHE A 141 9.56 11.71 14.36
C PHE A 141 11.06 11.66 14.09
N VAL A 142 11.81 12.55 14.73
CA VAL A 142 13.27 12.47 14.76
C VAL A 142 13.61 11.19 15.50
N TRP A 143 14.15 10.19 14.81
CA TRP A 143 14.79 9.06 15.48
C TRP A 143 16.30 9.15 15.28
N PRO A 144 17.05 9.63 16.29
CA PRO A 144 18.50 9.59 16.23
C PRO A 144 18.93 8.13 16.34
N GLY A 145 19.55 7.57 15.29
CA GLY A 145 20.25 6.27 15.39
C GLY A 145 19.92 5.17 14.36
N GLY A 146 19.20 5.45 13.27
CA GLY A 146 19.11 4.50 12.15
C GLY A 146 18.15 3.31 12.35
N PHE A 147 18.29 2.33 11.45
CA PHE A 147 17.36 1.26 11.05
C PHE A 147 16.71 0.38 12.15
N ILE A 148 17.00 0.59 13.43
CA ILE A 148 16.56 -0.27 14.54
C ILE A 148 15.02 -0.40 14.62
N PRO A 149 14.20 0.67 14.51
CA PRO A 149 12.74 0.51 14.56
C PRO A 149 12.18 -0.23 13.36
N LEU A 150 12.73 -0.05 12.16
CA LEU A 150 12.34 -0.78 10.95
C LEU A 150 12.72 -2.26 11.07
N ILE A 151 13.90 -2.56 11.61
CA ILE A 151 14.35 -3.93 11.91
C ILE A 151 13.43 -4.55 12.96
N ILE A 152 13.10 -3.84 14.03
CA ILE A 152 12.17 -4.31 15.07
C ILE A 152 10.78 -4.56 14.48
N ALA A 153 10.22 -3.62 13.70
CA ALA A 153 8.93 -3.78 13.07
C ALA A 153 8.92 -4.96 12.07
N SER A 154 9.98 -5.11 11.27
CA SER A 154 10.15 -6.23 10.34
C SER A 154 10.28 -7.56 11.08
N ILE A 155 11.01 -7.61 12.20
CA ILE A 155 11.12 -8.79 13.06
C ILE A 155 9.78 -9.13 13.70
N ILE A 156 9.05 -8.14 14.22
CA ILE A 156 7.71 -8.35 14.80
C ILE A 156 6.75 -8.86 13.73
N PHE A 157 6.78 -8.29 12.53
CA PHE A 157 5.95 -8.69 11.39
C PHE A 157 6.28 -10.11 10.91
N LEU A 158 7.56 -10.42 10.68
CA LEU A 158 8.00 -11.78 10.31
C LEU A 158 7.70 -12.78 11.43
N GLY A 159 7.86 -12.39 12.69
CA GLY A 159 7.54 -13.20 13.86
C GLY A 159 6.05 -13.51 13.96
N THR A 160 5.19 -12.50 13.77
CA THR A 160 3.74 -12.68 13.79
C THR A 160 3.25 -13.54 12.62
N ILE A 161 3.78 -13.34 11.39
CA ILE A 161 3.48 -14.23 10.25
C ILE A 161 3.95 -15.66 10.54
N SER A 162 5.16 -15.83 11.06
CA SER A 162 5.70 -17.16 11.36
C SER A 162 4.89 -17.89 12.43
N ILE A 163 4.50 -17.18 13.51
CA ILE A 163 3.65 -17.73 14.57
C ILE A 163 2.28 -18.09 14.01
N ASP A 164 1.67 -17.24 13.18
CA ASP A 164 0.37 -17.49 12.55
C ASP A 164 0.43 -18.71 11.61
N LEU A 165 1.48 -18.82 10.80
CA LEU A 165 1.70 -19.98 9.92
C LEU A 165 1.94 -21.26 10.71
N ILE A 166 2.72 -21.22 11.80
CA ILE A 166 2.97 -22.38 12.67
C ILE A 166 1.68 -22.77 13.39
N THR A 167 1.00 -21.84 14.05
CA THR A 167 -0.23 -22.15 14.80
C THR A 167 -1.34 -22.67 13.88
N LYS A 168 -1.51 -22.13 12.67
CA LYS A 168 -2.52 -22.60 11.70
C LYS A 168 -2.16 -23.94 11.06
N ASN A 169 -0.89 -24.21 10.75
CA ASN A 169 -0.51 -25.50 10.16
C ASN A 169 -0.38 -26.63 11.20
N PHE A 170 0.01 -26.33 12.44
CA PHE A 170 0.06 -27.32 13.51
C PHE A 170 -1.29 -27.58 14.19
N THR A 171 -2.28 -26.69 14.06
CA THR A 171 -3.66 -27.01 14.44
C THR A 171 -4.33 -27.95 13.44
N VAL A 172 -3.93 -27.95 12.16
CA VAL A 172 -4.35 -28.97 11.18
C VAL A 172 -3.79 -30.36 11.51
N PHE A 173 -2.60 -30.46 12.12
CA PHE A 173 -2.05 -31.72 12.61
C PHE A 173 -2.59 -32.18 13.99
N LYS A 174 -3.41 -31.36 14.66
CA LYS A 174 -4.15 -31.79 15.88
C LYS A 174 -5.55 -32.36 15.57
N TYR A 175 -5.84 -32.69 14.32
CA TYR A 175 -7.02 -33.49 13.97
C TYR A 175 -6.70 -35.00 14.11
N ASN A 176 -7.42 -35.64 15.03
CA ASN A 176 -7.54 -37.10 15.26
C ASN A 176 -6.42 -37.85 16.03
N PHE A 177 -6.24 -37.51 17.30
CA PHE A 177 -5.97 -38.54 18.34
C PHE A 177 -7.14 -38.76 19.30
N SER A 178 -8.35 -38.31 18.93
CA SER A 178 -9.61 -38.78 19.52
C SER A 178 -10.11 -40.02 18.77
N LYS A 179 -9.27 -41.07 18.66
CA LYS A 179 -9.83 -42.41 18.52
C LYS A 179 -10.30 -42.79 19.92
N LYS A 180 -11.60 -42.61 20.16
CA LYS A 180 -12.33 -43.31 21.20
C LYS A 180 -11.91 -44.78 21.14
N VAL A 181 -11.14 -45.22 22.12
CA VAL A 181 -11.06 -46.64 22.46
C VAL A 181 -12.32 -46.90 23.27
N GLU A 182 -13.41 -47.21 22.59
CA GLU A 182 -14.52 -47.91 23.22
C GLU A 182 -14.03 -49.34 23.46
N ILE A 183 -13.60 -49.61 24.69
CA ILE A 183 -13.37 -50.97 25.19
C ILE A 183 -14.77 -51.53 25.45
N ILE A 184 -15.17 -52.52 24.64
CA ILE A 184 -16.29 -53.44 24.92
C ILE A 184 -15.77 -54.52 25.87
#